data_AF-I3U8L6-F1
#
_entry.id   AF-I3U8L6-F1
#
_cell.length_a   1.000
_cell.length_b   1.000
_cell.length_c   1.000
_cell.angle_alpha   90.00
_cell.angle_beta   90.00
_cell.angle_gamma   90.00
#
_symmetry.space_group_name_H-M   'P 1'
#
loop_
_entity.id
_entity.type
_entity.pdbx_description
1 polymer ?
#
loop_
_entity_poly.entity_id
_entity_poly.type
_entity_poly.pdbx_seq_one_letter_code
_entity_poly.pdbx_strand_id
1 'polypeptide(L)'
;MQEVIFGVIPQVMPLWVSYALYRFESNVRSATVVGMVGAGGIGVLLWEAIRGFAFGQTAAILLIIIVCVSVIDVVSQRLRKFFV
;
A
#
# COMPACT_ATOMS: atom_id res chain seq x y z
N MET A 1 -27.25 -18.97 -15.00
CA MET A 1 -26.36 -18.52 -13.89
C MET A 1 -24.99 -19.19 -13.94
N GLN A 2 -24.85 -20.42 -14.42
CA GLN A 2 -23.54 -21.13 -14.51
C GLN A 2 -22.57 -20.51 -15.54
N GLU A 3 -23.05 -19.99 -16.68
CA GLU A 3 -22.18 -19.36 -17.71
C GLU A 3 -21.45 -18.10 -17.23
N VAL A 4 -22.05 -17.31 -16.34
CA VAL A 4 -21.42 -16.09 -15.81
C VAL A 4 -20.24 -16.45 -14.90
N ILE A 5 -20.39 -17.50 -14.09
CA ILE A 5 -19.39 -17.91 -13.09
C ILE A 5 -18.21 -18.63 -13.75
N PHE A 6 -18.45 -19.44 -14.78
CA PHE A 6 -17.39 -20.21 -15.45
C PHE A 6 -16.86 -19.59 -16.75
N GLY A 7 -17.56 -18.60 -17.33
CA GLY A 7 -17.14 -17.91 -18.55
C GLY A 7 -16.61 -16.50 -18.30
N VAL A 8 -17.37 -15.67 -17.58
CA VAL A 8 -17.08 -14.23 -17.44
C VAL A 8 -16.14 -13.94 -16.26
N ILE A 9 -16.35 -14.58 -15.10
CA ILE A 9 -15.51 -14.37 -13.91
C ILE A 9 -14.03 -14.67 -14.17
N PRO A 10 -13.63 -15.78 -14.82
CA PRO A 10 -12.22 -16.05 -15.10
C PRO A 10 -11.57 -15.01 -16.02
N GLN A 11 -12.36 -14.41 -16.92
CA GLN A 11 -11.88 -13.39 -17.86
C GLN A 11 -11.63 -12.03 -17.18
N VAL A 12 -12.47 -11.64 -16.21
CA VAL A 12 -12.34 -10.34 -15.51
C VAL A 12 -11.51 -10.42 -14.23
N MET A 13 -11.25 -11.61 -13.69
CA MET A 13 -10.49 -11.83 -12.48
C MET A 13 -9.07 -11.24 -12.51
N PRO A 14 -8.26 -11.38 -13.60
CA PRO A 14 -6.95 -10.74 -13.68
C PRO A 14 -7.03 -9.21 -13.58
N LEU A 15 -8.05 -8.61 -14.18
CA LEU A 15 -8.30 -7.17 -14.13
C LEU A 15 -8.66 -6.72 -12.71
N TRP A 16 -9.56 -7.44 -12.04
CA TRP A 16 -9.96 -7.14 -10.67
C TRP A 16 -8.81 -7.30 -9.68
N VAL A 17 -7.98 -8.34 -9.82
CA VAL A 17 -6.79 -8.54 -9.00
C VAL A 17 -5.79 -7.41 -9.23
N SER A 18 -5.55 -7.02 -10.48
CA SER A 18 -4.66 -5.90 -10.79
C SER A 18 -5.18 -4.58 -10.21
N TYR A 19 -6.49 -4.35 -10.25
CA TYR A 19 -7.12 -3.15 -9.67
C TYR A 19 -7.10 -3.16 -8.14
N ALA A 20 -7.34 -4.30 -7.51
CA ALA A 20 -7.28 -4.46 -6.07
C ALA A 20 -5.85 -4.25 -5.53
N LEU A 21 -4.84 -4.80 -6.20
CA LEU A 21 -3.42 -4.61 -5.85
C LEU A 21 -3.01 -3.14 -5.97
N TYR A 22 -3.40 -2.47 -7.06
CA TYR A 22 -3.15 -1.04 -7.23
C TYR A 22 -3.80 -0.19 -6.12
N ARG A 23 -5.07 -0.50 -5.78
CA ARG A 23 -5.75 0.20 -4.68
C ARG A 23 -5.11 -0.08 -3.33
N PHE A 24 -4.64 -1.31 -3.09
CA PHE A 24 -3.92 -1.66 -1.87
C PHE A 24 -2.63 -0.84 -1.71
N GLU A 25 -1.79 -0.79 -2.74
CA GLU A 25 -0.56 0.01 -2.74
C GLU A 25 -0.84 1.50 -2.49
N SER A 26 -1.82 2.06 -3.23
CA SER A 26 -2.22 3.46 -3.09
C SER A 26 -2.77 3.77 -1.69
N ASN A 27 -3.56 2.86 -1.12
CA ASN A 27 -4.09 2.99 0.24
C ASN A 27 -2.98 2.95 1.29
N VAL A 28 -1.98 2.07 1.16
CA VAL A 28 -0.83 1.99 2.09
C VAL A 28 -0.04 3.30 2.10
N ARG A 29 0.23 3.85 0.91
CA ARG A 29 0.95 5.13 0.78
C ARG A 29 0.14 6.28 1.39
N SER A 30 -1.15 6.33 1.08
CA SER A 30 -2.06 7.36 1.59
C SER A 30 -2.28 7.25 3.10
N ALA A 31 -2.28 6.05 3.68
CA ALA A 31 -2.43 5.81 5.11
C ALA A 31 -1.32 6.45 5.93
N THR A 32 -0.10 6.56 5.38
CA THR A 32 1.01 7.26 6.06
C THR A 32 0.73 8.76 6.17
N VAL A 33 0.18 9.36 5.10
CA VAL A 33 -0.20 10.78 5.07
C VAL A 33 -1.40 11.04 5.99
N VAL A 34 -2.41 10.19 5.92
CA VAL A 34 -3.60 10.24 6.78
C VAL A 34 -3.23 10.03 8.26
N GLY A 35 -2.22 9.21 8.55
CA GLY A 35 -1.67 9.04 9.89
C GLY A 35 -1.07 10.34 10.45
N MET A 36 -0.42 11.16 9.63
CA MET A 36 0.13 12.46 10.07
C MET A 36 -0.95 13.46 10.51
N VAL A 37 -2.15 13.41 9.92
CA VAL A 37 -3.29 14.28 10.29
C VAL A 37 -4.13 13.74 11.46
N GLY A 38 -3.69 12.67 12.13
CA GLY A 38 -4.29 12.19 13.37
C GLY A 38 -5.17 10.94 13.25
N ALA A 39 -5.17 10.26 12.10
CA ALA A 39 -5.89 8.99 11.95
C ALA A 39 -5.24 7.80 12.68
N GLY A 40 -4.07 7.99 13.30
CA GLY A 40 -3.33 6.95 14.01
C GLY A 40 -2.23 6.29 13.16
N GLY A 41 -1.46 5.39 13.80
CA GLY A 41 -0.43 4.58 13.12
C GLY A 41 0.94 5.27 12.95
N ILE A 42 1.73 4.77 11.99
CA ILE A 42 3.13 5.19 11.79
C ILE A 42 3.26 6.67 11.40
N GLY A 43 2.26 7.21 10.68
CA GLY A 43 2.23 8.64 10.32
C GLY A 43 2.21 9.57 11.52
N VAL A 44 1.64 9.15 12.66
CA VAL A 44 1.64 9.94 13.90
C VAL A 44 3.05 10.08 14.45
N LEU A 45 3.82 8.98 14.48
CA LEU A 45 5.21 8.98 14.94
C LEU A 45 6.11 9.86 14.07
N LEU A 46 5.89 9.83 12.75
CA LEU A 46 6.59 10.69 11.80
C LEU A 46 6.27 12.17 12.09
N TRP A 47 4.99 12.50 12.28
CA TRP A 47 4.55 13.86 12.57
C TRP A 47 5.10 14.39 13.91
N GLU A 48 5.11 13.54 14.95
CA GLU A 48 5.67 13.87 16.25
C GLU A 48 7.18 14.10 16.19
N ALA A 49 7.92 13.24 15.49
CA ALA A 49 9.37 13.40 15.30
C ALA A 49 9.72 14.68 14.53
N ILE A 50 8.94 15.03 13.49
CA ILE A 50 9.10 16.28 12.74
C ILE A 50 8.83 17.49 13.66
N ARG A 51 7.75 17.45 14.43
CA ARG A 51 7.36 18.54 15.34
C ARG A 51 8.34 18.73 16.50
N GLY A 52 8.97 17.64 16.96
CA GLY A 52 10.01 17.64 17.97
C GLY A 52 11.40 18.03 17.44
N PHE A 53 11.53 18.43 16.16
CA PHE A 53 12.82 18.71 15.49
C PHE A 53 13.82 17.55 15.59
N ALA A 54 13.34 16.31 15.76
CA ALA A 54 14.15 15.12 15.91
C ALA A 54 14.53 14.54 14.54
N PHE A 55 15.35 15.26 13.77
CA PHE A 55 15.69 14.91 12.38
C PHE A 55 16.27 13.50 12.21
N GLY A 56 17.04 13.00 13.19
CA GLY A 56 17.56 11.64 13.17
C GLY A 56 16.46 10.58 13.25
N GLN A 57 15.48 10.79 14.13
CA GLN A 57 14.32 9.90 14.28
C GLN A 57 13.39 9.99 13.06
N THR A 58 13.16 11.21 12.55
CA THR A 58 12.40 11.43 11.32
C THR A 58 13.01 10.67 10.14
N ALA A 59 14.34 10.74 9.95
CA ALA A 59 15.02 10.02 8.89
C ALA A 59 14.88 8.50 9.03
N ALA A 60 15.03 7.96 10.25
CA ALA A 60 14.85 6.53 10.51
C ALA A 60 13.42 6.06 10.20
N ILE A 61 12.40 6.80 10.63
CA ILE A 61 11.00 6.47 10.34
C ILE A 61 10.72 6.53 8.84
N LEU A 62 11.24 7.56 8.15
CA LEU A 62 11.10 7.70 6.70
C LEU A 62 11.71 6.50 5.95
N LEU A 63 12.88 6.05 6.39
CA LEU A 63 13.58 4.91 5.81
C LEU A 63 12.76 3.62 5.97
N ILE A 64 12.17 3.40 7.16
CA ILE A 64 11.29 2.25 7.41
C ILE A 64 10.06 2.29 6.51
N ILE A 65 9.43 3.46 6.34
CA ILE A 65 8.27 3.64 5.45
C ILE A 65 8.65 3.29 4.01
N ILE A 66 9.78 3.81 3.52
CA ILE A 66 10.26 3.54 2.16
C ILE A 66 10.48 2.04 1.97
N VAL A 67 11.21 1.39 2.88
CA VAL A 67 11.48 -0.06 2.79
C VAL A 67 10.18 -0.85 2.78
N CYS A 68 9.25 -0.54 3.68
CA CYS A 68 7.97 -1.23 3.78
C CYS A 68 7.13 -1.08 2.49
N VAL A 69 6.99 0.15 1.99
CA VAL A 69 6.26 0.44 0.75
C VAL A 69 6.92 -0.21 -0.45
N SER A 70 8.26 -0.19 -0.56
CA SER A 70 8.99 -0.87 -1.63
C SER A 70 8.81 -2.39 -1.59
N VAL A 71 8.83 -3.01 -0.40
CA VAL A 71 8.55 -4.45 -0.26
C VAL A 71 7.13 -4.76 -0.73
N ILE A 72 6.15 -3.95 -0.33
CA ILE A 72 4.75 -4.13 -0.75
C ILE A 72 4.61 -3.97 -2.26
N ASP A 73 5.25 -2.99 -2.87
CA ASP A 73 5.23 -2.79 -4.33
C ASP A 73 5.86 -4.00 -5.05
N VAL A 74 7.04 -4.48 -4.64
CA VAL A 74 7.68 -5.65 -5.24
C VAL A 74 6.81 -6.91 -5.12
N VAL A 75 6.18 -7.14 -3.96
CA VAL A 75 5.25 -8.26 -3.76
C VAL A 75 4.02 -8.09 -4.67
N SER A 76 3.47 -6.88 -4.76
CA SER A 76 2.30 -6.57 -5.57
C SER A 76 2.59 -6.77 -7.07
N GLN A 77 3.77 -6.39 -7.54
CA GLN A 77 4.20 -6.62 -8.91
C GLN A 77 4.42 -8.10 -9.21
N ARG A 78 5.00 -8.87 -8.28
CA ARG A 78 5.12 -10.34 -8.43
C ARG A 78 3.77 -11.03 -8.50
N LEU A 79 2.83 -10.65 -7.63
CA LEU A 79 1.46 -11.16 -7.66
C LEU A 79 0.79 -10.80 -8.99
N ARG A 80 0.93 -9.56 -9.47
CA ARG A 80 0.38 -9.16 -10.76
C ARG A 80 0.92 -9.98 -11.93
N LYS A 81 2.22 -10.28 -11.96
CA LYS A 81 2.85 -11.16 -12.97
C LYS A 81 2.44 -12.62 -12.89
N PHE A 82 1.91 -13.07 -11.76
CA PHE A 82 1.42 -14.44 -11.60
C PHE A 82 -0.02 -14.60 -12.06
N PHE A 83 -0.85 -13.56 -11.87
CA PHE A 83 -2.27 -13.57 -12.22
C PHE A 83 -2.59 -13.06 -13.63
N VAL A 84 -1.70 -12.26 -14.23
CA VAL A 84 -1.76 -11.77 -15.62
C VAL A 84 -0.75 -12.53 -16.44
#